data_AF-A0A535BNQ8-F1
#
_entry.id   AF-A0A535BNQ8-F1
#
_cell.length_a   1.000
_cell.length_b   1.000
_cell.length_c   1.000
_cell.angle_alpha   90.00
_cell.angle_beta   90.00
_cell.angle_gamma   90.00
#
_symmetry.space_group_name_H-M   'P 1'
#
loop_
_entity.id
_entity.type
_entity.pdbx_description
1 polymer ?
#
loop_
_entity_poly.entity_id
_entity_poly.type
_entity_poly.pdbx_seq_one_letter_code
_entity_poly.pdbx_strand_id
1 'polypeptide(L)'
;MQRARSMKDVIPKDTWTVFKIMGEFVEGFETLRVVEPAVSIFGGSRVRKGSAHYRKAVQVAQALARDGFSIITGGGPGVMEAANRGCQEGGGLSVGCNIELPHEQDINPYVDLGVEFRYFFARKTMFVKYADGFVILPGGYGTLDEMMEALTLIQTGKIRHFPVVLVGSAFYAGFVEWIKAKLLGEGMISTEDLDLIQVTDDPKEVIDIVRKAGRRRAERIADSST
;
A
#
# COMPACT_ATOMS: atom_id res chain seq x y z
N MET A 1 -48.80 -26.75 6.37
CA MET A 1 -47.32 -26.84 6.27
C MET A 1 -46.76 -25.47 5.95
N GLN A 2 -46.24 -24.73 6.93
CA GLN A 2 -45.46 -23.52 6.69
C GLN A 2 -44.11 -23.94 6.09
N ARG A 3 -43.81 -23.47 4.87
CA ARG A 3 -42.44 -23.54 4.33
C ARG A 3 -41.52 -22.77 5.29
N ALA A 4 -40.52 -23.43 5.83
CA ALA A 4 -39.42 -22.76 6.51
C ALA A 4 -38.83 -21.73 5.52
N ARG A 5 -38.95 -20.43 5.84
CA ARG A 5 -38.25 -19.37 5.11
C ARG A 5 -36.77 -19.68 5.17
N SER A 6 -36.09 -19.60 4.04
CA SER A 6 -34.63 -19.72 4.00
C SER A 6 -34.05 -18.66 4.92
N MET A 7 -32.98 -18.97 5.64
CA MET A 7 -32.31 -18.00 6.52
C MET A 7 -31.81 -16.76 5.74
N LYS A 8 -31.67 -16.88 4.42
CA LYS A 8 -31.39 -15.78 3.48
C LYS A 8 -32.56 -14.80 3.31
N ASP A 9 -33.79 -15.20 3.63
CA ASP A 9 -35.01 -14.39 3.46
C ASP A 9 -35.37 -13.56 4.70
N VAL A 10 -34.60 -13.66 5.79
CA VAL A 10 -34.94 -13.06 7.10
C VAL A 10 -34.02 -11.87 7.46
N ILE A 11 -32.84 -11.77 6.85
CA ILE A 11 -31.88 -10.69 7.12
C ILE A 11 -31.93 -9.67 5.97
N PRO A 12 -32.20 -8.38 6.23
CA PRO A 12 -32.08 -7.34 5.21
C PRO A 12 -30.69 -7.41 4.55
N LYS A 13 -30.63 -7.30 3.22
CA LYS A 13 -29.40 -7.44 2.41
C LYS A 13 -28.22 -6.61 2.95
N ASP A 14 -28.52 -5.45 3.53
CA ASP A 14 -27.53 -4.53 4.08
C ASP A 14 -26.94 -5.04 5.42
N THR A 15 -27.75 -5.67 6.28
CA THR A 15 -27.27 -6.27 7.54
C THR A 15 -26.32 -7.43 7.27
N TRP A 16 -26.61 -8.28 6.28
CA TRP A 16 -25.69 -9.35 5.88
C TRP A 16 -24.38 -8.83 5.30
N THR A 17 -24.43 -7.68 4.61
CA THR A 17 -23.24 -7.00 4.07
C THR A 17 -22.30 -6.55 5.20
N VAL A 18 -22.83 -6.03 6.30
CA VAL A 18 -22.03 -5.65 7.49
C VAL A 18 -21.23 -6.84 8.02
N PHE A 19 -21.85 -8.03 8.16
CA PHE A 19 -21.14 -9.21 8.63
C PHE A 19 -20.02 -9.67 7.69
N LYS A 20 -20.22 -9.57 6.37
CA LYS A 20 -19.16 -9.87 5.40
C LYS A 20 -17.98 -8.90 5.52
N ILE A 21 -18.28 -7.62 5.66
CA ILE A 21 -17.28 -6.57 5.88
C ILE A 21 -16.47 -6.86 7.15
N MET A 22 -17.15 -7.17 8.25
CA MET A 22 -16.50 -7.55 9.51
C MET A 22 -15.61 -8.79 9.32
N GLY A 23 -16.08 -9.78 8.58
CA GLY A 23 -15.30 -10.97 8.22
C GLY A 23 -13.98 -10.63 7.53
N GLU A 24 -14.00 -9.77 6.50
CA GLU A 24 -12.78 -9.34 5.79
C GLU A 24 -11.81 -8.58 6.69
N PHE A 25 -12.31 -7.79 7.65
CA PHE A 25 -11.44 -7.16 8.64
C PHE A 25 -10.78 -8.18 9.56
N VAL A 26 -11.54 -9.17 10.05
CA VAL A 26 -11.01 -10.22 10.92
C VAL A 26 -9.94 -11.02 10.18
N GLU A 27 -10.24 -11.52 8.99
CA GLU A 27 -9.31 -12.31 8.17
C GLU A 27 -8.04 -11.51 7.83
N GLY A 28 -8.19 -10.25 7.40
CA GLY A 28 -7.07 -9.38 7.10
C GLY A 28 -6.19 -9.11 8.33
N PHE A 29 -6.79 -8.84 9.48
CA PHE A 29 -6.03 -8.59 10.71
C PHE A 29 -5.30 -9.83 11.24
N GLU A 30 -5.93 -10.99 11.18
CA GLU A 30 -5.33 -12.24 11.64
C GLU A 30 -4.19 -12.69 10.71
N THR A 31 -4.39 -12.59 9.40
CA THR A 31 -3.41 -13.03 8.42
C THR A 31 -2.18 -12.13 8.40
N LEU A 32 -2.37 -10.81 8.49
CA LEU A 32 -1.29 -9.84 8.39
C LEU A 32 -0.63 -9.50 9.73
N ARG A 33 -1.07 -10.08 10.85
CA ARG A 33 -0.50 -9.79 12.19
C ARG A 33 1.01 -10.04 12.31
N VAL A 34 1.57 -10.89 11.46
CA VAL A 34 3.00 -11.26 11.44
C VAL A 34 3.82 -10.40 10.47
N VAL A 35 3.18 -9.49 9.75
CA VAL A 35 3.79 -8.69 8.68
C VAL A 35 4.30 -7.38 9.28
N GLU A 36 5.47 -7.44 9.91
CA GLU A 36 6.20 -6.27 10.43
C GLU A 36 7.72 -6.57 10.51
N PRO A 37 8.61 -5.64 10.11
CA PRO A 37 8.31 -4.39 9.44
C PRO A 37 7.93 -4.62 7.96
N ALA A 38 7.14 -3.70 7.38
CA ALA A 38 6.66 -3.86 6.01
C ALA A 38 6.53 -2.54 5.24
N VAL A 39 6.69 -2.61 3.92
CA VAL A 39 6.49 -1.49 3.00
C VAL A 39 5.40 -1.85 2.00
N SER A 40 4.40 -0.99 1.86
CA SER A 40 3.38 -1.14 0.83
C SER A 40 3.88 -0.51 -0.48
N ILE A 41 3.89 -1.29 -1.56
CA ILE A 41 4.34 -0.84 -2.88
C ILE A 41 3.15 -0.80 -3.85
N PHE A 42 2.96 0.37 -4.47
CA PHE A 42 1.90 0.63 -5.45
C PHE A 42 2.47 1.03 -6.81
N GLY A 43 1.71 0.75 -7.87
CA GLY A 43 2.00 1.22 -9.21
C GLY A 43 1.09 0.59 -10.26
N GLY A 44 1.32 0.90 -11.53
CA GLY A 44 0.43 0.52 -12.61
C GLY A 44 0.36 -0.99 -12.84
N SER A 45 -0.86 -1.54 -12.83
CA SER A 45 -1.14 -2.93 -13.23
C SER A 45 -0.85 -3.21 -14.70
N ARG A 46 -0.82 -2.16 -15.54
CA ARG A 46 -0.58 -2.23 -16.99
C ARG A 46 0.90 -2.13 -17.38
N VAL A 47 1.80 -1.98 -16.40
CA VAL A 47 3.25 -1.90 -16.67
C VAL A 47 3.73 -3.23 -17.25
N ARG A 48 4.36 -3.20 -18.41
CA ARG A 48 4.84 -4.42 -19.09
C ARG A 48 6.04 -5.03 -18.35
N LYS A 49 6.07 -6.36 -18.25
CA LYS A 49 7.24 -7.10 -17.77
C LYS A 49 8.48 -6.70 -18.57
N GLY A 50 9.60 -6.49 -17.89
CA GLY A 50 10.85 -6.06 -18.52
C GLY A 50 10.89 -4.59 -18.99
N SER A 51 9.87 -3.77 -18.73
CA SER A 51 9.98 -2.33 -18.91
C SER A 51 10.91 -1.69 -17.86
N ALA A 52 11.27 -0.41 -18.06
CA ALA A 52 12.09 0.33 -17.09
C ALA A 52 11.42 0.41 -15.71
N HIS A 53 10.11 0.72 -15.66
CA HIS A 53 9.35 0.77 -14.41
C HIS A 53 9.24 -0.60 -13.73
N TYR A 54 9.05 -1.68 -14.50
CA TYR A 54 9.02 -3.03 -13.95
C TYR A 54 10.37 -3.38 -13.30
N ARG A 55 11.49 -3.17 -14.01
CA ARG A 55 12.83 -3.43 -13.45
C ARG A 55 13.11 -2.60 -12.20
N LYS A 56 12.68 -1.33 -12.21
CA LYS A 56 12.83 -0.44 -11.06
C LYS A 56 12.03 -0.95 -9.85
N ALA A 57 10.79 -1.41 -10.05
CA ALA A 57 9.98 -2.02 -8.99
C ALA A 57 10.67 -3.26 -8.39
N VAL A 58 11.19 -4.16 -9.22
CA VAL A 58 11.97 -5.33 -8.76
C VAL A 58 13.16 -4.88 -7.91
N GLN A 59 13.96 -3.93 -8.40
CA GLN A 59 15.15 -3.43 -7.71
C GLN A 59 14.83 -2.80 -6.35
N VAL A 60 13.79 -1.97 -6.28
CA VAL A 60 13.38 -1.31 -5.04
C VAL A 60 12.87 -2.34 -4.03
N ALA A 61 11.97 -3.23 -4.43
CA ALA A 61 11.43 -4.25 -3.55
C ALA A 61 12.51 -5.24 -3.06
N GLN A 62 13.42 -5.64 -3.94
CA GLN A 62 14.54 -6.52 -3.57
C GLN A 62 15.48 -5.85 -2.57
N ALA A 63 15.76 -4.56 -2.74
CA ALA A 63 16.64 -3.84 -1.84
C ALA A 63 16.00 -3.66 -0.45
N LEU A 64 14.70 -3.33 -0.41
CA LEU A 64 13.92 -3.26 0.84
C LEU A 64 13.84 -4.62 1.55
N ALA A 65 13.59 -5.70 0.81
CA ALA A 65 13.53 -7.05 1.36
C ALA A 65 14.86 -7.50 1.97
N ARG A 66 15.99 -7.19 1.31
CA ARG A 66 17.34 -7.44 1.87
C ARG A 66 17.62 -6.64 3.14
N ASP A 67 16.93 -5.52 3.34
CA ASP A 67 17.00 -4.72 4.56
C ASP A 67 16.02 -5.19 5.65
N GLY A 68 15.31 -6.30 5.43
CA GLY A 68 14.42 -6.93 6.42
C GLY A 68 12.96 -6.50 6.34
N PHE A 69 12.55 -5.74 5.32
CA PHE A 69 11.14 -5.37 5.14
C PHE A 69 10.36 -6.44 4.37
N SER A 70 9.19 -6.78 4.88
CA SER A 70 8.15 -7.46 4.09
C SER A 70 7.60 -6.49 3.04
N ILE A 71 7.14 -7.00 1.89
CA ILE A 71 6.55 -6.17 0.84
C ILE A 71 5.08 -6.51 0.67
N ILE A 72 4.23 -5.49 0.84
CA ILE A 72 2.79 -5.61 0.64
C ILE A 72 2.42 -4.97 -0.69
N THR A 73 1.70 -5.72 -1.54
CA THR A 73 1.17 -5.19 -2.80
C THR A 73 -0.30 -5.57 -2.95
N GLY A 74 -0.93 -5.07 -4.01
CA GLY A 74 -2.26 -5.51 -4.39
C GLY A 74 -2.36 -6.92 -5.00
N GLY A 75 -1.27 -7.69 -5.07
CA GLY A 75 -1.25 -9.06 -5.60
C GLY A 75 -1.36 -9.19 -7.12
N GLY A 76 -1.53 -8.09 -7.84
CA GLY A 76 -1.78 -8.05 -9.28
C GLY A 76 -0.60 -8.19 -10.22
N PRO A 77 -0.82 -8.03 -11.54
CA PRO A 77 0.24 -7.95 -12.53
C PRO A 77 0.94 -6.58 -12.51
N GLY A 78 1.92 -6.40 -13.40
CA GLY A 78 2.61 -5.13 -13.59
C GLY A 78 3.55 -4.80 -12.45
N VAL A 79 3.45 -3.60 -11.89
CA VAL A 79 4.31 -3.19 -10.76
C VAL A 79 4.12 -4.07 -9.54
N MET A 80 2.90 -4.51 -9.25
CA MET A 80 2.62 -5.35 -8.08
C MET A 80 3.40 -6.67 -8.17
N GLU A 81 3.25 -7.39 -9.28
CA GLU A 81 4.05 -8.59 -9.58
C GLU A 81 5.57 -8.31 -9.51
N ALA A 82 6.03 -7.20 -10.09
CA ALA A 82 7.44 -6.84 -10.06
C ALA A 82 7.97 -6.66 -8.63
N ALA A 83 7.18 -6.01 -7.78
CA ALA A 83 7.52 -5.80 -6.38
C ALA A 83 7.48 -7.11 -5.58
N ASN A 84 6.45 -7.94 -5.77
CA ASN A 84 6.37 -9.26 -5.13
C ASN A 84 7.57 -10.15 -5.54
N ARG A 85 7.90 -10.17 -6.83
CA ARG A 85 9.07 -10.87 -7.36
C ARG A 85 10.37 -10.36 -6.72
N GLY A 86 10.57 -9.05 -6.71
CA GLY A 86 11.76 -8.44 -6.10
C GLY A 86 11.88 -8.81 -4.62
N CYS A 87 10.77 -8.82 -3.89
CA CYS A 87 10.73 -9.23 -2.50
C CYS A 87 11.23 -10.66 -2.29
N GLN A 88 10.68 -11.63 -3.04
CA GLN A 88 11.12 -13.02 -2.98
C GLN A 88 12.61 -13.17 -3.36
N GLU A 89 13.05 -12.51 -4.43
CA GLU A 89 14.47 -12.50 -4.84
C GLU A 89 15.38 -11.79 -3.82
N GLY A 90 14.81 -11.02 -2.89
CA GLY A 90 15.49 -10.38 -1.77
C GLY A 90 15.44 -11.19 -0.47
N GLY A 91 14.70 -12.29 -0.43
CA GLY A 91 14.51 -13.14 0.76
C GLY A 91 13.52 -12.59 1.78
N GLY A 92 12.69 -11.62 1.41
CA GLY A 92 11.64 -11.06 2.27
C GLY A 92 10.30 -11.78 2.12
N LEU A 93 9.36 -11.50 3.03
CA LEU A 93 7.99 -12.01 2.94
C LEU A 93 7.18 -11.18 1.92
N SER A 94 6.72 -11.83 0.86
CA SER A 94 5.94 -11.20 -0.21
C SER A 94 4.44 -11.37 0.01
N VAL A 95 3.72 -10.27 0.20
CA VAL A 95 2.29 -10.24 0.53
C VAL A 95 1.47 -9.68 -0.63
N GLY A 96 0.31 -10.28 -0.89
CA GLY A 96 -0.65 -9.84 -1.89
C GLY A 96 -2.06 -9.68 -1.32
N CYS A 97 -2.50 -8.45 -1.13
CA CYS A 97 -3.89 -8.13 -0.79
C CYS A 97 -4.70 -8.00 -2.09
N ASN A 98 -5.25 -9.09 -2.60
CA ASN A 98 -5.99 -9.11 -3.86
C ASN A 98 -7.40 -8.52 -3.71
N ILE A 99 -8.03 -8.12 -4.81
CA ILE A 99 -9.40 -7.61 -4.81
C ILE A 99 -10.22 -8.32 -5.91
N GLU A 100 -11.42 -8.77 -5.56
CA GLU A 100 -12.38 -9.35 -6.52
C GLU A 100 -12.84 -8.27 -7.50
N LEU A 101 -12.57 -8.47 -8.79
CA LEU A 101 -12.95 -7.58 -9.88
C LEU A 101 -13.84 -8.31 -10.91
N PRO A 102 -14.66 -7.58 -11.70
CA PRO A 102 -15.50 -8.17 -12.73
C PRO A 102 -14.75 -8.97 -13.80
N HIS A 103 -13.46 -8.66 -13.98
CA HIS A 103 -12.53 -9.48 -14.74
C HIS A 103 -11.51 -10.03 -13.75
N GLU A 104 -11.40 -11.36 -13.72
CA GLU A 104 -10.59 -12.09 -12.76
C GLU A 104 -9.14 -11.60 -12.82
N GLN A 105 -8.62 -11.20 -11.67
CA GLN A 105 -7.23 -10.82 -11.49
C GLN A 105 -6.60 -11.89 -10.61
N ASP A 106 -5.96 -12.87 -11.24
CA ASP A 106 -5.23 -13.90 -10.52
C ASP A 106 -4.13 -13.25 -9.67
N ILE A 107 -3.95 -13.80 -8.46
CA ILE A 107 -2.81 -13.44 -7.64
C ILE A 107 -1.54 -13.86 -8.38
N ASN A 108 -0.57 -12.96 -8.44
CA ASN A 108 0.66 -13.23 -9.17
C ASN A 108 1.50 -14.32 -8.47
N PRO A 109 2.35 -15.07 -9.21
CA PRO A 109 3.02 -16.26 -8.68
C PRO A 109 4.13 -15.97 -7.66
N TYR A 110 4.43 -14.69 -7.38
CA TYR A 110 5.48 -14.28 -6.44
C TYR A 110 4.91 -13.84 -5.09
N VAL A 111 3.63 -14.09 -4.82
CA VAL A 111 3.02 -13.86 -3.51
C VAL A 111 3.18 -15.09 -2.64
N ASP A 112 3.75 -14.92 -1.45
CA ASP A 112 3.88 -15.97 -0.43
C ASP A 112 2.63 -16.02 0.47
N LEU A 113 2.11 -14.84 0.81
CA LEU A 113 0.95 -14.66 1.69
C LEU A 113 -0.13 -13.84 0.98
N GLY A 114 -1.21 -14.50 0.57
CA GLY A 114 -2.36 -13.86 -0.09
C GLY A 114 -3.51 -13.61 0.88
N VAL A 115 -4.19 -12.47 0.72
CA VAL A 115 -5.50 -12.21 1.33
C VAL A 115 -6.43 -11.68 0.24
N GLU A 116 -7.63 -12.24 0.14
CA GLU A 116 -8.63 -11.83 -0.85
C GLU A 116 -9.67 -10.92 -0.23
N PHE A 117 -9.95 -9.80 -0.90
CA PHE A 117 -10.95 -8.85 -0.47
C PHE A 117 -12.04 -8.70 -1.55
N ARG A 118 -13.26 -8.41 -1.12
CA ARG A 118 -14.33 -7.91 -1.99
C ARG A 118 -14.54 -6.42 -1.78
N TYR A 119 -14.26 -5.89 -0.59
CA TYR A 119 -14.50 -4.51 -0.25
C TYR A 119 -13.21 -3.69 -0.24
N PHE A 120 -13.13 -2.66 -1.10
CA PHE A 120 -11.95 -1.80 -1.23
C PHE A 120 -11.49 -1.19 0.09
N PHE A 121 -12.42 -0.69 0.93
CA PHE A 121 -12.05 -0.04 2.18
C PHE A 121 -11.42 -0.99 3.22
N ALA A 122 -11.81 -2.27 3.22
CA ALA A 122 -11.21 -3.27 4.09
C ALA A 122 -9.77 -3.53 3.65
N ARG A 123 -9.56 -3.74 2.34
CA ARG A 123 -8.25 -3.88 1.71
C ARG A 123 -7.33 -2.67 1.97
N LYS A 124 -7.84 -1.46 1.75
CA LYS A 124 -7.13 -0.19 1.98
C LYS A 124 -6.61 -0.06 3.41
N THR A 125 -7.43 -0.44 4.38
CA THR A 125 -7.04 -0.47 5.78
C THR A 125 -5.81 -1.35 6.01
N MET A 126 -5.72 -2.50 5.34
CA MET A 126 -4.58 -3.41 5.50
C MET A 126 -3.28 -2.85 4.95
N PHE A 127 -3.34 -2.13 3.82
CA PHE A 127 -2.15 -1.48 3.26
C PHE A 127 -1.54 -0.46 4.21
N VAL A 128 -2.38 0.25 4.95
CA VAL A 128 -1.95 1.35 5.80
C VAL A 128 -1.59 0.87 7.20
N LYS A 129 -2.38 -0.04 7.78
CA LYS A 129 -2.23 -0.50 9.17
C LYS A 129 -0.88 -1.18 9.42
N TYR A 130 -0.40 -1.96 8.46
CA TYR A 130 0.81 -2.78 8.58
C TYR A 130 2.04 -2.17 7.91
N ALA A 131 1.92 -0.99 7.28
CA ALA A 131 3.03 -0.36 6.59
C ALA A 131 3.84 0.59 7.49
N ASP A 132 5.15 0.52 7.31
CA ASP A 132 6.16 1.44 7.82
C ASP A 132 6.57 2.51 6.80
N GLY A 133 6.03 2.42 5.58
CA GLY A 133 6.29 3.34 4.48
C GLY A 133 5.53 2.92 3.23
N PHE A 134 5.25 3.89 2.38
CA PHE A 134 4.66 3.67 1.05
C PHE A 134 5.70 3.97 -0.02
N VAL A 135 5.80 3.10 -1.02
CA VAL A 135 6.59 3.36 -2.23
C VAL A 135 5.66 3.34 -3.43
N ILE A 136 5.63 4.44 -4.16
CA ILE A 136 4.72 4.67 -5.26
C ILE A 136 5.53 4.73 -6.56
N LEU A 137 5.40 3.70 -7.38
CA LEU A 137 5.91 3.67 -8.75
C LEU A 137 4.85 4.16 -9.75
N PRO A 138 5.25 4.51 -10.99
CA PRO A 138 4.33 5.07 -11.97
C PRO A 138 3.10 4.19 -12.20
N GLY A 139 1.94 4.82 -12.13
CA GLY A 139 0.66 4.14 -12.13
C GLY A 139 -0.51 5.05 -12.51
N GLY A 140 -1.71 4.46 -12.50
CA GLY A 140 -2.96 5.14 -12.87
C GLY A 140 -3.81 5.50 -11.65
N TYR A 141 -5.13 5.53 -11.83
CA TYR A 141 -6.06 5.95 -10.77
C TYR A 141 -5.97 5.15 -9.48
N GLY A 142 -5.87 3.82 -9.54
CA GLY A 142 -5.72 3.03 -8.31
C GLY A 142 -4.44 3.36 -7.53
N THR A 143 -3.35 3.69 -8.23
CA THR A 143 -2.10 4.11 -7.58
C THR A 143 -2.24 5.48 -6.93
N LEU A 144 -2.91 6.42 -7.61
CA LEU A 144 -3.14 7.77 -7.08
C LEU A 144 -4.13 7.74 -5.91
N ASP A 145 -5.16 6.91 -5.96
CA ASP A 145 -6.13 6.71 -4.89
C ASP A 145 -5.42 6.32 -3.58
N GLU A 146 -4.58 5.27 -3.61
CA GLU A 146 -3.85 4.81 -2.42
C GLU A 146 -2.83 5.82 -1.92
N MET A 147 -2.14 6.51 -2.83
CA MET A 147 -1.19 7.57 -2.48
C MET A 147 -1.89 8.74 -1.78
N MET A 148 -2.97 9.26 -2.37
CA MET A 148 -3.68 10.42 -1.83
C MET A 148 -4.38 10.08 -0.50
N GLU A 149 -4.93 8.87 -0.38
CA GLU A 149 -5.51 8.40 0.88
C GLU A 149 -4.46 8.37 2.00
N ALA A 150 -3.28 7.81 1.74
CA ALA A 150 -2.20 7.79 2.73
C ALA A 150 -1.78 9.22 3.14
N LEU A 151 -1.61 10.13 2.17
CA LEU A 151 -1.25 11.53 2.45
C LEU A 151 -2.30 12.22 3.33
N THR A 152 -3.59 12.09 3.00
CA THR A 152 -4.68 12.66 3.81
C THR A 152 -4.72 12.05 5.21
N LEU A 153 -4.54 10.74 5.35
CA LEU A 153 -4.56 10.07 6.65
C LEU A 153 -3.37 10.51 7.54
N ILE A 154 -2.19 10.74 6.95
CA ILE A 154 -1.02 11.25 7.68
C ILE A 154 -1.24 12.72 8.06
N GLN A 155 -1.64 13.56 7.11
CA GLN A 155 -1.93 14.98 7.32
C GLN A 155 -2.94 15.20 8.46
N THR A 156 -3.98 14.38 8.50
CA THR A 156 -5.05 14.48 9.52
C THR A 156 -4.74 13.74 10.83
N GLY A 157 -3.57 13.12 10.95
CA GLY A 157 -3.14 12.37 12.13
C GLY A 157 -4.01 11.15 12.44
N LYS A 158 -4.77 10.63 11.47
CA LYS A 158 -5.62 9.43 11.65
C LYS A 158 -4.82 8.14 11.65
N ILE A 159 -3.62 8.19 11.07
CA ILE A 159 -2.66 7.10 11.11
C ILE A 159 -1.30 7.62 11.58
N ARG A 160 -0.40 6.68 11.82
CA ARG A 160 1.00 6.97 12.17
C ARG A 160 1.69 7.64 10.99
N HIS A 161 2.56 8.60 11.28
CA HIS A 161 3.38 9.22 10.24
C HIS A 161 4.41 8.21 9.72
N PHE A 162 4.37 7.94 8.42
CA PHE A 162 5.35 7.16 7.68
C PHE A 162 5.69 7.85 6.35
N PRO A 163 6.84 7.56 5.70
CA PRO A 163 7.21 8.23 4.47
C PRO A 163 6.41 7.72 3.27
N VAL A 164 5.99 8.63 2.40
CA VAL A 164 5.45 8.31 1.07
C VAL A 164 6.51 8.68 0.03
N VAL A 165 7.09 7.66 -0.61
CA VAL A 165 8.21 7.82 -1.54
C VAL A 165 7.76 7.57 -2.97
N LEU A 166 7.83 8.59 -3.82
CA LEU A 166 7.57 8.48 -5.25
C LEU A 166 8.85 8.10 -5.99
N VAL A 167 8.79 6.99 -6.73
CA VAL A 167 9.91 6.51 -7.55
C VAL A 167 9.64 6.78 -9.01
N GLY A 168 10.54 7.50 -9.69
CA GLY A 168 10.36 7.93 -11.09
C GLY A 168 10.16 9.43 -11.17
N SER A 169 11.19 10.21 -10.86
CA SER A 169 11.13 11.67 -10.79
C SER A 169 10.58 12.31 -12.08
N ALA A 170 11.01 11.83 -13.24
CA ALA A 170 10.54 12.31 -14.53
C ALA A 170 9.03 12.09 -14.76
N PHE A 171 8.47 11.00 -14.24
CA PHE A 171 7.03 10.72 -14.32
C PHE A 171 6.22 11.65 -13.40
N TYR A 172 6.72 11.89 -12.19
CA TYR A 172 6.03 12.69 -11.17
C TYR A 172 6.30 14.19 -11.23
N ALA A 173 7.25 14.65 -12.04
CA ALA A 173 7.65 16.06 -12.11
C ALA A 173 6.46 17.01 -12.29
N GLY A 174 5.62 16.77 -13.31
CA GLY A 174 4.44 17.62 -13.55
C GLY A 174 3.40 17.56 -12.44
N PHE A 175 3.26 16.41 -11.77
CA PHE A 175 2.32 16.25 -10.65
C PHE A 175 2.79 17.01 -9.41
N VAL A 176 4.07 16.89 -9.06
CA VAL A 176 4.66 17.61 -7.92
C VAL A 176 4.65 19.11 -8.15
N GLU A 177 4.96 19.56 -9.37
CA GLU A 177 4.86 20.98 -9.73
C GLU A 177 3.41 21.50 -9.63
N TRP A 178 2.42 20.70 -10.05
CA TRP A 178 1.02 21.07 -9.87
C TRP A 178 0.63 21.15 -8.38
N ILE A 179 1.06 20.21 -7.54
CA ILE A 179 0.81 20.27 -6.08
C ILE A 179 1.37 21.57 -5.51
N LYS A 180 2.62 21.93 -5.83
CA LYS A 180 3.24 23.17 -5.34
C LYS A 180 2.54 24.41 -5.86
N ALA A 181 2.29 24.47 -7.16
CA ALA A 181 1.72 25.65 -7.80
C ALA A 181 0.26 25.88 -7.42
N LYS A 182 -0.52 24.80 -7.27
CA LYS A 182 -1.97 24.85 -7.05
C LYS A 182 -2.37 24.57 -5.63
N LEU A 183 -2.01 23.41 -5.08
CA LEU A 183 -2.44 23.08 -3.72
C LEU A 183 -1.74 23.98 -2.70
N LEU A 184 -0.41 24.09 -2.75
CA LEU A 184 0.30 24.99 -1.82
C LEU A 184 0.07 26.46 -2.21
N GLY A 185 0.25 26.81 -3.48
CA GLY A 185 0.16 28.19 -3.95
C GLY A 185 -1.20 28.86 -3.72
N GLU A 186 -2.30 28.08 -3.70
CA GLU A 186 -3.65 28.57 -3.42
C GLU A 186 -4.12 28.27 -1.99
N GLY A 187 -3.24 27.77 -1.11
CA GLY A 187 -3.50 27.58 0.33
C GLY A 187 -4.38 26.38 0.69
N MET A 188 -4.43 25.35 -0.16
CA MET A 188 -5.18 24.11 0.06
C MET A 188 -4.43 23.11 0.96
N ILE A 189 -3.11 23.25 1.07
CA ILE A 189 -2.22 22.48 1.96
C ILE A 189 -1.18 23.40 2.61
N SER A 190 -0.53 22.95 3.69
CA SER A 190 0.55 23.69 4.33
C SER A 190 1.91 23.39 3.69
N THR A 191 2.94 24.16 4.08
CA THR A 191 4.33 23.90 3.67
C THR A 191 4.84 22.56 4.19
N GLU A 192 4.44 22.17 5.40
CA GLU A 192 4.84 20.92 6.05
C GLU A 192 4.22 19.70 5.35
N ASP A 193 3.05 19.86 4.74
CA ASP A 193 2.41 18.78 3.98
C ASP A 193 3.21 18.36 2.75
N LEU A 194 4.07 19.24 2.21
CA LEU A 194 4.97 18.87 1.11
C LEU A 194 6.07 17.88 1.54
N ASP A 195 6.48 17.92 2.81
CA ASP A 195 7.52 17.04 3.34
C ASP A 195 7.04 15.58 3.46
N LEU A 196 5.72 15.35 3.35
CA LEU A 196 5.12 14.02 3.29
C LEU A 196 5.54 13.25 2.03
N ILE A 197 5.81 13.97 0.93
CA ILE A 197 6.18 13.40 -0.35
C ILE A 197 7.69 13.53 -0.55
N GLN A 198 8.36 12.39 -0.71
CA GLN A 198 9.76 12.35 -1.13
C GLN A 198 9.86 11.73 -2.51
N VAL A 199 10.67 12.33 -3.40
CA VAL A 199 10.83 11.86 -4.78
C VAL A 199 12.28 11.43 -5.00
N THR A 200 12.49 10.22 -5.51
CA THR A 200 13.82 9.72 -5.84
C THR A 200 13.77 8.74 -7.01
N ASP A 201 14.91 8.51 -7.66
CA ASP A 201 15.09 7.43 -8.62
C ASP A 201 16.04 6.34 -8.13
N ASP A 202 16.70 6.54 -6.98
CA ASP A 202 17.67 5.61 -6.40
C ASP A 202 16.99 4.68 -5.39
N PRO A 203 16.95 3.35 -5.64
CA PRO A 203 16.48 2.38 -4.66
C PRO A 203 17.14 2.49 -3.29
N LYS A 204 18.40 2.92 -3.20
CA LYS A 204 19.09 3.08 -1.92
C LYS A 204 18.50 4.22 -1.09
N GLU A 205 18.19 5.35 -1.72
CA GLU A 205 17.55 6.47 -1.05
C GLU A 205 16.17 6.08 -0.52
N VAL A 206 15.41 5.27 -1.26
CA VAL A 206 14.13 4.72 -0.78
C VAL A 206 14.30 4.00 0.56
N ILE A 207 15.29 3.10 0.66
CA ILE A 207 15.57 2.35 1.89
C ILE A 207 15.95 3.30 3.02
N ASP A 208 16.86 4.24 2.76
CA ASP A 208 17.36 5.15 3.79
C ASP A 208 16.23 6.04 4.35
N ILE A 209 15.30 6.47 3.50
CA ILE A 209 14.11 7.22 3.89
C ILE A 209 13.23 6.39 4.84
N VAL A 210 12.88 5.16 4.44
CA VAL A 210 12.03 4.27 5.24
C VAL A 210 12.70 3.92 6.56
N ARG A 211 13.99 3.54 6.54
CA ARG A 211 14.76 3.18 7.73
C ARG A 211 14.91 4.35 8.71
N LYS A 212 15.14 5.57 8.21
CA LYS A 212 15.23 6.78 9.05
C LYS A 212 13.90 7.08 9.74
N ALA A 213 12.79 6.92 9.04
CA ALA A 213 11.47 7.08 9.64
C ALA A 213 11.19 6.02 10.71
N GLY A 214 11.51 4.75 10.45
CA GLY A 214 11.38 3.65 11.42
C GLY A 214 12.22 3.87 12.70
N ARG A 215 13.46 4.34 12.57
CA ARG A 215 14.33 4.65 13.74
C ARG A 215 13.79 5.79 14.60
N ARG A 216 13.44 6.91 13.97
CA ARG A 216 12.83 8.07 14.67
C ARG A 216 11.57 7.67 15.43
N ARG A 217 10.81 6.72 14.91
CA ARG A 217 9.63 6.16 15.58
C ARG A 217 10.02 5.35 16.81
N ALA A 218 10.96 4.43 16.70
CA ALA A 218 11.42 3.62 17.82
C ALA A 218 11.93 4.50 18.97
N GLU A 219 12.66 5.57 18.65
CA GLU A 219 13.13 6.58 19.62
C GLU A 219 11.98 7.30 20.33
N ARG A 220 10.97 7.79 19.59
CA ARG A 220 9.80 8.46 20.18
C ARG A 220 8.96 7.54 21.09
N ILE A 221 8.86 6.25 20.75
CA ILE A 221 8.16 5.27 21.59
C ILE A 221 8.92 5.04 22.90
N ALA A 222 10.26 4.93 22.82
CA ALA A 222 11.10 4.80 24.00
C ALA A 222 10.95 6.02 24.93
N ASP A 223 10.99 7.24 24.37
CA ASP A 223 10.89 8.50 25.14
C ASP A 223 9.51 8.72 25.78
N SER A 224 8.43 8.21 25.17
CA SER A 224 7.06 8.33 25.72
C SER A 224 6.69 7.26 26.73
N SER A 225 7.59 6.29 26.95
CA SER A 225 7.44 5.20 27.93
C SER A 225 8.21 5.46 29.23
N THR A 226 8.91 6.60 29.31
CA THR A 226 9.61 7.15 30.49
C THR A 226 8.89 8.35 31.05
#